data_AF-A0ABD1UWA1-F1
#
_entry.id   AF-A0ABD1UWA1-F1
#
_cell.length_a   1.000
_cell.length_b   1.000
_cell.length_c   1.000
_cell.angle_alpha   90.00
_cell.angle_beta   90.00
_cell.angle_gamma   90.00
#
_symmetry.space_group_name_H-M   'P 1'
#
loop_
_entity.id
_entity.type
_entity.pdbx_description
1 polymer ?
#
loop_
_entity_poly.entity_id
_entity_poly.type
_entity_poly.pdbx_seq_one_letter_code
_entity_poly.pdbx_strand_id
1 'polypeptide(L)'
;MPKDEQAKDSKFLESNMKSTADKLEKFISTVVEKRLKDPKIDESDKECLQHCKEVYKSALEAIQKSVEDVSCGDFFKANVDVSAFPTNIDTCDECFSEMTDPEFQKFDD
;
A
#
# COMPACT_ATOMS: atom_id res chain seq x y z
N MET A 1 13.40 18.45 20.91
CA MET A 1 12.64 19.30 19.98
C MET A 1 11.71 20.22 20.75
N PRO A 2 11.51 21.46 20.28
CA PRO A 2 10.36 22.28 20.66
C PRO A 2 9.05 21.52 20.39
N LYS A 3 8.08 21.61 21.32
CA LYS A 3 6.80 20.90 21.21
C LYS A 3 6.00 21.27 19.96
N ASP A 4 6.13 22.51 19.50
CA ASP A 4 5.43 23.03 18.31
C ASP A 4 5.98 22.46 16.99
N GLU A 5 7.26 22.09 16.99
CA GLU A 5 7.94 21.50 15.83
C GLU A 5 7.55 20.02 15.71
N GLN A 6 7.53 19.30 16.84
CA GLN A 6 7.05 17.92 16.91
C GLN A 6 5.57 17.79 16.48
N ALA A 7 4.70 18.72 16.89
CA ALA A 7 3.30 18.70 16.50
C ALA A 7 3.09 18.98 15.00
N LYS A 8 3.96 19.75 14.36
CA LYS A 8 3.93 19.97 12.90
C LYS A 8 4.39 18.72 12.15
N ASP A 9 5.46 18.09 12.61
CA ASP A 9 6.00 16.87 12.01
C ASP A 9 5.01 15.70 12.11
N SER A 10 4.34 15.51 13.26
CA SER A 10 3.27 14.53 13.41
C SER A 10 2.14 14.76 12.42
N LYS A 11 1.66 16.00 12.28
CA LYS A 11 0.57 16.32 11.33
C LYS A 11 0.98 16.09 9.89
N PHE A 12 2.22 16.44 9.54
CA PHE A 12 2.75 16.16 8.21
C PHE A 12 2.82 14.65 7.95
N LEU A 13 3.31 13.88 8.93
CA LEU A 13 3.41 12.43 8.83
C LEU A 13 2.02 11.78 8.70
N GLU A 14 1.06 12.15 9.55
CA GLU A 14 -0.33 11.67 9.47
C GLU A 14 -0.95 11.98 8.10
N SER A 15 -0.74 13.19 7.57
CA SER A 15 -1.29 13.59 6.28
C SER A 15 -0.72 12.75 5.13
N ASN A 16 0.58 12.46 5.16
CA ASN A 16 1.21 11.60 4.15
C ASN A 16 0.71 10.16 4.27
N MET A 17 0.64 9.62 5.48
CA MET A 17 0.12 8.27 5.72
C MET A 17 -1.33 8.11 5.24
N LYS A 18 -2.21 9.08 5.56
CA LYS A 18 -3.60 9.11 5.06
C LYS A 18 -3.63 9.13 3.54
N SER A 19 -2.83 9.99 2.90
CA SER A 19 -2.76 10.03 1.44
C SER A 19 -2.29 8.71 0.82
N THR A 20 -1.32 8.03 1.46
CA THR A 20 -0.86 6.70 1.02
C THR A 20 -1.96 5.65 1.19
N ALA A 21 -2.68 5.65 2.31
CA ALA A 21 -3.83 4.77 2.54
C ALA A 21 -4.91 4.97 1.46
N ASP A 22 -5.28 6.22 1.16
CA ASP A 22 -6.28 6.54 0.14
C ASP A 22 -5.85 6.05 -1.26
N LYS A 23 -4.57 6.24 -1.61
CA LYS A 23 -4.01 5.75 -2.89
C LYS A 23 -4.06 4.23 -2.97
N LEU A 24 -3.71 3.54 -1.89
CA LEU A 24 -3.72 2.10 -1.82
C LEU A 24 -5.13 1.52 -1.90
N GLU A 25 -6.07 2.07 -1.13
CA GLU A 25 -7.48 1.70 -1.19
C GLU A 25 -8.07 1.89 -2.60
N LYS A 26 -7.73 3.02 -3.23
CA LYS A 26 -8.12 3.28 -4.63
C LYS A 26 -7.50 2.28 -5.58
N PHE A 27 -6.23 1.94 -5.43
CA PHE A 27 -5.56 0.94 -6.27
C PHE A 27 -6.22 -0.44 -6.16
N ILE A 28 -6.48 -0.90 -4.93
CA ILE A 28 -7.18 -2.17 -4.66
C ILE A 28 -8.56 -2.16 -5.35
N SER A 29 -9.39 -1.15 -5.08
CA SER A 29 -10.78 -1.11 -5.52
C SER A 29 -10.96 -0.86 -7.02
N THR A 30 -10.00 -0.19 -7.67
CA THR A 30 -10.13 0.21 -9.09
C THR A 30 -9.29 -0.63 -10.05
N VAL A 31 -8.05 -0.98 -9.69
CA VAL A 31 -7.14 -1.70 -10.58
C VAL A 31 -7.22 -3.20 -10.28
N VAL A 32 -6.89 -3.60 -9.05
CA VAL A 32 -6.81 -5.02 -8.66
C VAL A 32 -8.17 -5.70 -8.81
N GLU A 33 -9.23 -5.11 -8.26
CA GLU A 33 -10.57 -5.71 -8.38
C GLU A 33 -11.13 -5.73 -9.80
N LYS A 34 -10.76 -4.76 -10.64
CA LYS A 34 -11.21 -4.74 -12.04
C LYS A 34 -10.55 -5.87 -12.82
N ARG A 35 -9.26 -6.10 -12.63
CA ARG A 35 -8.52 -7.18 -13.33
C ARG A 35 -8.94 -8.57 -12.84
N LEU A 36 -9.18 -8.74 -11.54
CA LEU A 36 -9.76 -9.98 -11.00
C LEU A 36 -11.15 -10.34 -11.58
N LYS A 37 -11.86 -9.36 -12.14
CA LYS A 37 -13.16 -9.56 -12.80
C LYS A 37 -13.04 -9.75 -14.31
N ASP A 38 -11.86 -9.57 -14.89
CA ASP A 38 -11.65 -9.77 -16.32
C ASP A 38 -11.67 -11.29 -16.62
N PRO A 39 -12.61 -11.80 -17.43
CA PRO A 39 -12.65 -13.21 -17.77
C PRO A 39 -11.47 -13.67 -18.66
N LYS A 40 -10.64 -12.74 -19.15
CA LYS A 40 -9.48 -13.04 -20.01
C LYS A 40 -8.18 -13.20 -19.24
N ILE A 41 -8.16 -12.90 -17.95
CA ILE A 41 -6.99 -13.11 -17.11
C ILE A 41 -6.71 -14.61 -17.01
N ASP A 42 -5.45 -15.02 -17.12
CA ASP A 42 -5.08 -16.40 -16.86
C ASP A 42 -5.13 -16.71 -15.35
N GLU A 43 -5.21 -18.00 -15.01
CA GLU A 43 -5.36 -18.39 -13.60
C GLU A 43 -4.12 -18.07 -12.76
N SER A 44 -2.90 -18.07 -13.33
CA SER A 44 -1.69 -17.66 -12.62
C SER A 44 -1.73 -16.19 -12.25
N ASP A 45 -2.01 -15.30 -13.21
CA ASP A 45 -2.13 -13.86 -12.97
C ASP A 45 -3.26 -13.56 -11.96
N LYS A 46 -4.34 -14.33 -11.99
CA LYS A 46 -5.46 -14.21 -11.06
C LYS A 46 -5.09 -14.61 -9.63
N GLU A 47 -4.38 -15.72 -9.44
CA GLU A 47 -3.86 -16.13 -8.13
C GLU A 47 -2.91 -15.06 -7.57
N CYS A 48 -2.04 -14.54 -8.44
CA CYS A 48 -1.08 -13.48 -8.12
C CYS A 48 -1.80 -12.19 -7.67
N LEU A 49 -2.81 -11.74 -8.41
CA LEU A 49 -3.66 -10.60 -8.04
C LEU A 49 -4.44 -10.81 -6.75
N GLN A 50 -4.91 -12.04 -6.47
CA GLN A 50 -5.62 -12.35 -5.22
C GLN A 50 -4.67 -12.25 -4.03
N HIS A 51 -3.47 -12.81 -4.15
CA HIS A 51 -2.44 -12.68 -3.12
C HIS A 51 -2.09 -11.21 -2.88
N CYS A 52 -1.84 -10.45 -3.94
CA CYS A 52 -1.55 -9.02 -3.83
C CYS A 52 -2.68 -8.22 -3.23
N LYS A 53 -3.94 -8.56 -3.53
CA LYS A 53 -5.10 -7.95 -2.87
C LYS A 53 -5.04 -8.12 -1.34
N GLU A 54 -4.68 -9.30 -0.84
CA GLU A 54 -4.57 -9.57 0.60
C GLU A 54 -3.41 -8.82 1.23
N VAL A 55 -2.26 -8.82 0.56
CA VAL A 55 -1.06 -8.08 0.99
C VAL A 55 -1.35 -6.58 1.07
N TYR A 56 -1.96 -6.00 0.02
CA TYR A 56 -2.33 -4.59 0.01
C TYR A 56 -3.40 -4.22 1.05
N LYS A 57 -4.35 -5.10 1.35
CA LYS A 57 -5.31 -4.88 2.44
C LYS A 57 -4.61 -4.89 3.80
N SER A 58 -3.72 -5.84 4.04
CA SER A 58 -2.95 -5.92 5.28
C SER A 58 -2.07 -4.68 5.46
N ALA A 59 -1.46 -4.21 4.38
CA ALA A 59 -0.70 -2.97 4.32
C ALA A 59 -1.56 -1.72 4.60
N LEU A 60 -2.77 -1.65 4.03
CA LEU A 60 -3.73 -0.58 4.29
C LEU A 60 -4.09 -0.51 5.78
N GLU A 61 -4.41 -1.65 6.38
CA GLU A 61 -4.72 -1.74 7.82
C GLU A 61 -3.53 -1.31 8.69
N ALA A 62 -2.30 -1.68 8.31
CA ALA A 62 -1.08 -1.27 9.03
C ALA A 62 -0.85 0.24 8.96
N ILE A 63 -1.04 0.87 7.78
CA ILE A 63 -0.92 2.32 7.62
C ILE A 63 -2.00 3.03 8.46
N GLN A 64 -3.24 2.54 8.43
CA GLN A 64 -4.33 3.14 9.22
C GLN A 64 -4.05 3.06 10.73
N LYS A 65 -3.54 1.93 11.23
CA LYS A 65 -3.10 1.81 12.64
C LYS A 65 -1.94 2.74 12.94
N SER A 66 -0.98 2.87 12.02
CA SER A 66 0.18 3.73 12.20
C SER A 66 -0.21 5.22 12.28
N VAL A 67 -1.27 5.64 11.60
CA VAL A 67 -1.85 6.99 11.76
C VAL A 67 -2.33 7.22 13.19
N GLU A 68 -3.00 6.23 13.80
CA GLU A 68 -3.45 6.29 15.19
C GLU A 68 -2.25 6.37 16.15
N ASP A 69 -1.22 5.54 15.92
CA ASP A 69 -0.01 5.52 16.73
C ASP A 69 0.75 6.86 16.66
N VAL A 70 0.89 7.46 15.47
CA VAL A 70 1.49 8.80 15.30
C VAL A 70 0.68 9.87 16.05
N SER A 71 -0.65 9.80 16.00
CA SER A 71 -1.51 10.75 16.70
C SER A 71 -1.40 10.64 18.23
N CYS A 72 -1.06 9.45 18.74
CA CYS A 72 -0.81 9.20 20.15
C CYS A 72 0.65 9.43 20.57
N GLY A 73 1.54 9.76 19.62
CA GLY A 73 2.97 9.95 19.85
C GLY A 73 3.81 8.67 19.94
N ASP A 74 3.24 7.51 19.58
CA ASP A 74 3.96 6.22 19.53
C ASP A 74 4.61 6.00 18.16
N PHE A 75 5.66 6.80 17.90
CA PHE A 75 6.40 6.71 16.63
C PHE A 75 7.19 5.41 16.48
N PHE A 76 7.51 4.72 17.58
CA PHE A 76 8.21 3.45 17.51
C PHE A 76 7.32 2.39 16.89
N LYS A 77 6.08 2.26 17.38
CA LYS A 77 5.10 1.31 16.83
C LYS A 77 4.71 1.67 15.39
N ALA A 78 4.46 2.95 15.12
CA ALA A 78 4.21 3.43 13.75
C ALA A 78 5.36 3.08 12.78
N ASN A 79 6.62 3.19 13.22
CA ASN A 79 7.77 2.85 12.38
C ASN A 79 7.87 1.35 12.10
N VAL A 80 7.59 0.50 13.10
CA VAL A 80 7.57 -0.96 12.91
C VAL A 80 6.52 -1.33 11.85
N ASP A 81 5.29 -0.84 12.01
CA ASP A 81 4.17 -1.18 11.13
C ASP A 81 4.36 -0.66 9.70
N VAL A 82 4.88 0.57 9.53
CA VAL A 82 5.19 1.13 8.20
C VAL A 82 6.40 0.47 7.54
N SER A 83 7.40 0.02 8.31
CA SER A 83 8.61 -0.56 7.71
C SER A 83 8.37 -1.89 6.96
N ALA A 84 7.28 -2.59 7.28
CA ALA A 84 6.86 -3.79 6.55
C ALA A 84 6.18 -3.48 5.20
N PHE A 85 5.81 -2.21 4.97
CA PHE A 85 5.03 -1.79 3.80
C PHE A 85 5.78 -1.94 2.46
N PRO A 86 7.06 -1.51 2.32
CA PRO A 86 7.75 -1.60 1.03
C PRO A 86 7.95 -3.04 0.57
N THR A 87 8.33 -3.95 1.47
CA THR A 87 8.52 -5.37 1.15
C THR A 87 7.25 -6.04 0.63
N ASN A 88 6.09 -5.64 1.17
CA ASN A 88 4.78 -6.09 0.72
C ASN A 88 4.46 -5.60 -0.70
N ILE A 89 4.91 -4.40 -1.07
CA ILE A 89 4.79 -3.87 -2.44
C ILE A 89 5.75 -4.59 -3.38
N ASP A 90 7.03 -4.73 -3.00
CA ASP A 90 8.05 -5.36 -3.83
C ASP A 90 7.65 -6.78 -4.26
N THR A 91 7.08 -7.56 -3.33
CA THR A 91 6.54 -8.90 -3.62
C THR A 91 5.46 -8.88 -4.71
N CYS A 92 4.69 -7.79 -4.78
CA CYS A 92 3.62 -7.62 -5.75
C CYS A 92 4.06 -6.97 -7.06
N ASP A 93 5.12 -6.17 -7.04
CA ASP A 93 5.71 -5.64 -8.26
C ASP A 93 6.38 -6.76 -9.07
N GLU A 94 7.05 -7.72 -8.41
CA GLU A 94 7.56 -8.94 -9.05
C GLU A 94 6.40 -9.69 -9.73
N CYS A 95 5.30 -9.90 -9.01
CA CYS A 95 4.07 -10.50 -9.52
C CYS A 95 3.51 -9.79 -10.76
N PHE A 96 3.44 -8.44 -10.75
CA PHE A 96 2.95 -7.66 -11.88
C PHE A 96 3.90 -7.64 -13.08
N SER A 97 5.21 -7.67 -12.84
CA SER A 97 6.23 -7.64 -13.89
C SER A 97 6.24 -8.91 -14.74
N GLU A 98 5.80 -10.03 -14.17
CA GLU A 98 5.68 -11.32 -14.86
C GLU A 98 4.36 -11.47 -15.63
N MET A 99 3.36 -10.61 -15.37
CA MET A 99 2.10 -10.62 -16.11
C MET A 99 2.33 -10.19 -17.56
N THR A 100 1.78 -10.96 -18.50
CA THR A 100 1.89 -10.65 -19.94
C THR A 100 0.97 -9.51 -20.42
N ASP A 101 0.41 -8.73 -19.48
CA ASP A 101 -0.45 -7.59 -19.77
C ASP A 101 0.40 -6.34 -20.12
N PRO A 102 0.29 -5.80 -21.36
CA PRO A 102 1.05 -4.65 -21.81
C PRO A 102 0.76 -3.34 -21.04
N GLU A 103 -0.22 -3.29 -20.13
CA GLU A 103 -0.38 -2.16 -19.21
C GLU A 103 0.62 -2.16 -18.04
N PHE A 104 1.14 -3.31 -17.59
CA PHE A 104 2.12 -3.35 -16.49
C PHE A 104 3.56 -3.08 -16.96
N GLN A 105 3.85 -3.31 -18.25
CA GLN A 105 5.13 -2.96 -18.87
C GLN A 105 5.34 -1.44 -19.05
N LYS A 106 4.41 -0.59 -18.60
CA LYS A 106 4.43 0.88 -18.81
C LYS A 106 4.83 1.69 -17.58
N PHE A 107 5.22 1.04 -16.48
CA PHE A 107 5.65 1.76 -15.27
C PHE A 107 7.17 2.01 -15.21
N ASP A 108 7.93 1.56 -16.21
CA ASP A 108 9.40 1.68 -16.30
C ASP A 108 9.92 2.92 -17.08
N ASP A 109 9.16 4.03 -17.16
CA ASP A 109 9.63 5.32 -17.71
C ASP A 109 9.74 6.42 -16.65
#